data_AF-A0A838DC97-F1
#
_entry.id   AF-A0A838DC97-F1
#
_cell.length_a   1.000
_cell.length_b   1.000
_cell.length_c   1.000
_cell.angle_alpha   90.00
_cell.angle_beta   90.00
_cell.angle_gamma   90.00
#
_symmetry.space_group_name_H-M   'P 1'
#
loop_
_entity.id
_entity.type
_entity.pdbx_description
1 polymer ?
#
loop_
_entity_poly.entity_id
_entity_poly.type
_entity_poly.pdbx_seq_one_letter_code
_entity_poly.pdbx_strand_id
1 'polypeptide(L)' 'MDTTIQFGVLIVGTIGLATIFGTYLARMITFEMRPLEKTLSRVESGFYRVIGINATKQMSWKEYFLALF' A
#
# COMPACT_ATOMS: atom_id res chain seq x y z
N MET A 1 28.78 -21.76 6.89
CA MET A 1 28.13 -20.85 5.94
C MET A 1 28.91 -19.55 5.95
N ASP A 2 29.55 -19.20 4.84
CA ASP A 2 30.41 -18.03 4.72
C ASP A 2 29.60 -16.73 4.92
N THR A 3 30.08 -15.84 5.77
CA THR A 3 29.42 -14.57 6.14
C THR A 3 29.15 -13.70 4.91
N THR A 4 30.02 -13.77 3.90
CA THR A 4 29.89 -13.04 2.63
C THR A 4 28.65 -13.48 1.86
N ILE A 5 28.36 -14.79 1.86
CA ILE A 5 27.19 -15.37 1.17
C ILE A 5 25.91 -14.95 1.88
N GLN A 6 25.90 -14.90 3.22
CA GLN A 6 24.75 -14.47 4.00
C GLN A 6 24.38 -13.00 3.71
N PHE A 7 25.39 -12.12 3.68
CA PHE A 7 25.18 -10.72 3.32
C PHE A 7 24.70 -10.55 1.87
N GLY A 8 25.29 -11.30 0.94
CA GLY A 8 24.85 -11.28 -0.46
C GLY A 8 23.38 -11.66 -0.62
N VAL A 9 22.95 -12.76 0.02
CA VAL A 9 21.56 -13.22 0.00
C VAL A 9 20.63 -12.21 0.67
N LEU A 10 21.03 -11.64 1.81
CA LEU A 10 20.22 -10.65 2.53
C LEU A 10 19.99 -9.40 1.68
N ILE A 11 21.04 -8.85 1.08
CA ILE A 11 20.95 -7.63 0.27
C ILE A 11 20.08 -7.88 -0.97
N VAL A 12 20.33 -8.97 -1.70
CA VAL A 12 19.57 -9.31 -2.90
C VAL A 12 18.10 -9.58 -2.56
N GLY A 13 17.82 -10.32 -1.49
CA GLY A 13 16.47 -10.57 -1.01
C GLY A 13 15.76 -9.29 -0.57
N THR A 14 16.45 -8.42 0.15
CA THR A 14 15.91 -7.14 0.62
C THR A 14 15.58 -6.22 -0.54
N ILE A 15 16.48 -6.06 -1.52
CA ILE A 15 16.25 -5.22 -2.70
C ILE A 15 15.11 -5.80 -3.56
N GLY A 16 15.07 -7.12 -3.74
CA GLY A 16 14.00 -7.80 -4.47
C GLY A 16 12.64 -7.56 -3.83
N LEU A 17 12.52 -7.73 -2.51
CA LEU A 17 11.27 -7.48 -1.80
C LEU A 17 10.94 -5.98 -1.75
N ALA A 18 11.92 -5.12 -1.48
CA ALA A 18 11.72 -3.67 -1.41
C ALA A 18 11.21 -3.09 -2.73
N THR A 19 11.67 -3.60 -3.88
CA THR A 19 11.16 -3.17 -5.19
C THR A 19 9.72 -3.64 -5.43
N ILE A 20 9.38 -4.88 -5.07
CA ILE A 20 8.01 -5.41 -5.18
C ILE A 20 7.05 -4.63 -4.27
N PHE A 21 7.40 -4.47 -2.99
CA PHE A 21 6.56 -3.75 -2.03
C PHE A 21 6.53 -2.24 -2.31
N GLY A 22 7.66 -1.65 -2.70
CA GLY A 22 7.77 -0.24 -3.03
C GLY A 22 6.90 0.14 -4.24
N THR A 23 6.90 -0.69 -5.29
CA THR A 23 6.02 -0.47 -6.45
C THR A 23 4.54 -0.65 -6.10
N TYR A 24 4.21 -1.59 -5.22
CA TYR A 24 2.84 -1.74 -4.71
C TYR A 24 2.39 -0.52 -3.89
N LEU A 25 3.23 -0.03 -2.97
CA LEU A 25 2.94 1.16 -2.16
C LEU A 25 2.87 2.43 -3.00
N ALA A 26 3.74 2.58 -4.00
CA ALA A 26 3.68 3.69 -4.95
C ALA A 26 2.32 3.72 -5.66
N ARG A 27 1.85 2.57 -6.18
CA ARG A 27 0.52 2.45 -6.78
C ARG A 27 -0.61 2.76 -5.79
N MET A 28 -0.44 2.38 -4.52
CA MET A 28 -1.42 2.65 -3.45
C MET A 28 -1.55 4.16 -3.17
N ILE A 29 -0.44 4.89 -3.11
CA ILE A 29 -0.42 6.32 -2.83
C ILE A 29 -0.90 7.12 -4.05
N THR A 30 -0.54 6.69 -5.26
CA THR A 30 -0.86 7.39 -6.51
C THR A 30 -2.26 7.10 -7.05
N PHE A 31 -3.06 6.24 -6.40
CA PHE A 31 -4.44 5.90 -6.83
C PHE A 31 -4.53 5.34 -8.27
N GLU A 32 -3.48 4.69 -8.78
CA GLU A 32 -3.52 4.00 -10.08
C GLU A 32 -4.10 2.58 -9.96
N MET A 33 -4.78 2.12 -11.03
CA MET A 33 -5.50 0.84 -11.10
C MET A 33 -4.65 -0.34 -10.59
N ARG A 34 -5.06 -0.93 -9.46
CA ARG A 34 -4.41 -2.11 -8.86
C ARG A 34 -4.77 -3.38 -9.64
N PRO A 35 -3.85 -4.33 -9.84
CA PRO A 35 -4.22 -5.69 -10.25
C PRO A 35 -5.02 -6.43 -9.15
N LEU A 36 -4.87 -6.05 -7.87
CA LEU A 36 -5.64 -6.56 -6.73
C LEU A 36 -6.95 -5.81 -6.45
N GLU A 37 -7.30 -4.79 -7.24
CA GLU A 37 -8.53 -4.01 -7.05
C GLU A 37 -9.78 -4.88 -7.11
N LYS A 38 -9.79 -5.91 -7.96
CA LYS A 38 -11.05 -6.61 -8.28
C LYS A 38 -11.66 -7.34 -7.07
N THR A 39 -10.83 -7.90 -6.20
CA THR A 39 -11.27 -8.56 -4.96
C THR A 39 -11.34 -7.59 -3.80
N LEU A 40 -10.34 -6.71 -3.65
CA LEU A 40 -10.27 -5.81 -2.51
C LEU A 40 -11.32 -4.70 -2.60
N SER A 41 -11.59 -4.15 -3.78
CA SER A 41 -12.67 -3.17 -4.02
C SER A 41 -14.04 -3.68 -3.58
N ARG A 42 -14.30 -4.99 -3.72
CA ARG A 42 -15.59 -5.58 -3.33
C ARG A 42 -15.75 -5.66 -1.81
N VAL A 43 -14.66 -5.87 -1.08
CA VAL A 43 -14.65 -5.90 0.40
C VAL A 43 -14.55 -4.49 0.96
N GLU A 44 -13.67 -3.66 0.41
CA GLU A 44 -13.49 -2.24 0.75
C GLU A 44 -14.80 -1.48 0.55
N SER A 45 -15.53 -1.66 -0.57
CA SER A 45 -16.83 -1.00 -0.76
C SER A 45 -17.89 -1.43 0.27
N GLY A 46 -17.88 -2.69 0.69
CA GLY A 46 -18.73 -3.17 1.78
C GLY A 46 -18.38 -2.50 3.11
N PHE A 47 -17.10 -2.45 3.45
CA PHE A 47 -16.59 -1.86 4.69
C PHE A 47 -16.77 -0.33 4.71
N TYR A 48 -16.45 0.35 3.61
CA TYR A 48 -16.67 1.79 3.43
C TYR A 48 -18.14 2.17 3.56
N ARG A 49 -19.06 1.34 3.05
CA ARG A 49 -20.50 1.57 3.19
C ARG A 49 -20.97 1.39 4.64
N VAL A 50 -20.39 0.46 5.39
CA VAL A 50 -20.75 0.24 6.81
C VAL A 50 -20.22 1.37 7.70
N ILE A 51 -19.02 1.88 7.43
CA ILE A 51 -18.38 2.93 8.24
C ILE A 51 -18.77 4.34 7.76
N GLY A 52 -19.40 4.47 6.58
CA GLY A 52 -19.77 5.76 5.99
C GLY A 52 -18.58 6.52 5.39
N ILE A 53 -17.46 5.85 5.14
CA ILE A 53 -16.26 6.44 4.54
C ILE A 53 -16.48 6.59 3.03
N ASN A 54 -16.36 7.82 2.53
CA ASN A 54 -16.37 8.08 1.10
C ASN A 54 -14.95 7.95 0.54
N ALA A 55 -14.59 6.75 0.06
CA ALA A 55 -13.27 6.47 -0.50
C ALA A 55 -12.92 7.26 -1.78
N THR A 56 -13.93 7.85 -2.43
CA THR A 56 -13.75 8.72 -3.61
C THR A 56 -13.56 10.19 -3.28
N LYS A 57 -13.78 10.59 -2.02
CA LYS A 57 -13.57 11.99 -1.58
C LYS A 57 -12.10 12.20 -1.24
N GLN A 58 -11.38 12.94 -2.08
CA GLN A 58 -10.04 13.42 -1.73
C GLN A 58 -10.13 14.40 -0.54
N MET A 59 -9.28 14.21 0.46
CA MET A 59 -9.17 15.11 1.61
C MET A 59 -8.10 16.15 1.35
N SER A 60 -8.40 17.41 1.65
CA SER A 60 -7.40 18.45 1.77
C SER A 60 -6.46 18.18 2.96
N TRP A 61 -5.27 18.77 2.97
CA TRP A 61 -4.30 18.58 4.07
C TRP A 61 -4.89 18.90 5.46
N LYS A 62 -5.81 19.87 5.54
CA LYS A 62 -6.51 20.22 6.79
C LYS A 62 -7.48 19.13 7.24
N GLU A 63 -8.26 18.57 6.31
CA GLU A 63 -9.16 17.45 6.61
C GLU A 63 -8.37 16.20 7.00
N TYR A 64 -7.22 15.96 6.37
CA TYR A 64 -6.33 14.84 6.72
C TYR A 64 -5.74 15.00 8.13
N PHE A 65 -5.30 16.22 8.49
CA PHE A 65 -4.81 16.53 9.83
C PHE A 65 -5.88 16.34 10.90
N LEU A 66 -7.12 16.76 10.61
CA LEU A 66 -8.25 16.60 11.51
C LEU A 66 -8.75 15.15 11.62
N ALA A 67 -8.59 14.33 10.57
CA ALA A 67 -8.94 12.90 10.63
C ALA A 67 -7.97 12.07 11.50
N LEU A 68 -6.79 12.61 11.77
CA LEU A 68 -5.75 11.99 12.60
C LEU A 68 -5.96 12.25 14.11
N PHE A 69 -6.83 13.20 14.45
CA PHE A 69 -7.18 13.61 15.81
C PHE A 69 -8.62 13.20 16.15
#